data_AF-A0A395NTN1-F1
#
_entry.id   AF-A0A395NTN1-F1
#
_cell.length_a   1.000
_cell.length_b   1.000
_cell.length_c   1.000
_cell.angle_alpha   90.00
_cell.angle_beta   90.00
_cell.angle_gamma   90.00
#
_symmetry.space_group_name_H-M   'P 1'
#
loop_
_entity.id
_entity.type
_entity.pdbx_description
1 polymer ?
#
loop_
_entity_poly.entity_id
_entity_poly.type
_entity_poly.pdbx_seq_one_letter_code
_entity_poly.pdbx_strand_id
1 'polypeptide(L)'
;MASSQKPLRILIAGAGIAGLATAISLTRISGILDLDIHLYEQAPELREIGASIALSPNVQQLYEEVLKIWGTKDTFFSSRLGKGLYTVVGAYDDGRSAEELERSITWDQAGNVQFLREKYKDWHPVIKALTELTPHARLYPNYAGDALPSWIPVSRVTLVGDAAHTHGGSFAAGGSLALDDSLALGLAFKHIFSSDIPNLSFSQENIRRAFNLYDQTRRPHTARLLSIVHGLISRKTPTFATPEEEEEALKARMRSRPDLQWLSEHDVEKAFVQVVEEAEKLDIKGQDPLRVASIGQSQENAVTLRAFESKL
;
A
#
# COMPACT_ATOMS: atom_id res chain seq x y z
N MET A 1 30.26 -23.03 -27.03
CA MET A 1 29.68 -23.59 -25.80
C MET A 1 28.74 -22.53 -25.25
N ALA A 2 27.43 -22.80 -25.20
CA ALA A 2 26.48 -21.88 -24.60
C ALA A 2 26.80 -21.79 -23.10
N SER A 3 27.16 -20.60 -22.62
CA SER A 3 27.30 -20.32 -21.19
C SER A 3 25.95 -20.60 -20.54
N SER A 4 25.85 -21.67 -19.74
CA SER A 4 24.68 -21.93 -18.90
C SER A 4 24.68 -20.89 -17.76
N GLN A 5 24.18 -19.68 -18.03
CA GLN A 5 23.86 -18.75 -16.95
C GLN A 5 22.83 -19.44 -16.06
N LYS A 6 23.11 -19.48 -14.75
CA LYS A 6 22.12 -19.97 -13.79
C LYS A 6 20.95 -18.99 -13.78
N PRO A 7 19.71 -19.48 -13.72
CA PRO A 7 18.53 -18.61 -13.67
C PRO A 7 18.62 -17.66 -12.46
N LEU A 8 18.12 -16.44 -12.63
CA LEU A 8 18.05 -15.50 -11.51
C LEU A 8 17.00 -16.00 -10.53
N ARG A 9 17.45 -16.43 -9.35
CA ARG A 9 16.57 -16.81 -8.25
C ARG A 9 16.04 -15.59 -7.52
N ILE A 10 14.72 -15.48 -7.45
CA ILE A 10 14.02 -14.40 -6.77
C ILE A 10 13.12 -15.01 -5.71
N LEU A 11 13.27 -14.55 -4.47
CA LEU A 11 12.38 -14.90 -3.37
C LEU A 11 11.39 -13.76 -3.15
N ILE A 12 10.11 -14.08 -3.08
CA ILE A 12 9.04 -13.17 -2.70
C ILE A 12 8.44 -13.68 -1.38
N ALA A 13 8.49 -12.87 -0.34
CA ALA A 13 7.88 -13.16 0.96
C ALA A 13 6.53 -12.43 1.07
N GLY A 14 5.44 -13.20 1.13
CA GLY A 14 4.06 -12.74 1.14
C GLY A 14 3.33 -13.02 -0.18
N ALA A 15 2.20 -13.72 -0.11
CA ALA A 15 1.32 -14.05 -1.24
C ALA A 15 0.10 -13.12 -1.34
N GLY A 16 0.17 -11.94 -0.73
CA GLY A 16 -0.82 -10.88 -0.93
C GLY A 16 -0.77 -10.29 -2.34
N ILE A 17 -1.61 -9.29 -2.58
CA ILE A 17 -1.73 -8.60 -3.89
C ILE A 17 -0.36 -8.15 -4.40
N ALA A 18 0.45 -7.50 -3.55
CA ALA A 18 1.79 -7.02 -3.90
C ALA A 18 2.72 -8.15 -4.36
N GLY A 19 2.77 -9.26 -3.63
CA GLY A 19 3.67 -10.38 -3.93
C GLY A 19 3.29 -11.11 -5.21
N LEU A 20 2.00 -11.41 -5.39
CA LEU A 20 1.49 -12.05 -6.62
C LEU A 20 1.65 -11.14 -7.83
N ALA A 21 1.33 -9.85 -7.70
CA ALA A 21 1.49 -8.88 -8.78
C ALA A 21 2.97 -8.66 -9.14
N THR A 22 3.87 -8.68 -8.15
CA THR A 22 5.32 -8.61 -8.37
C THR A 22 5.82 -9.82 -9.15
N ALA A 23 5.39 -11.04 -8.77
CA ALA A 23 5.74 -12.25 -9.52
C ALA A 23 5.31 -12.15 -10.99
N ILE A 24 4.05 -11.74 -11.23
CA ILE A 24 3.51 -11.56 -12.58
C ILE A 24 4.26 -10.47 -13.34
N SER A 25 4.52 -9.33 -12.71
CA SER A 25 5.21 -8.19 -13.32
C SER A 25 6.63 -8.56 -13.72
N LEU A 26 7.38 -9.24 -12.84
CA LEU A 26 8.72 -9.71 -13.17
C LEU A 26 8.69 -10.72 -14.32
N THR A 27 7.74 -11.64 -14.39
CA THR A 27 7.66 -12.58 -15.51
C THR A 27 7.21 -11.93 -16.83
N ARG A 28 6.28 -10.96 -16.79
CA ARG A 28 5.62 -10.43 -17.99
C ARG A 28 6.17 -9.10 -18.49
N ILE A 29 6.63 -8.24 -17.59
CA ILE A 29 7.04 -6.87 -17.89
C ILE A 29 8.56 -6.78 -18.02
N SER A 30 9.31 -7.46 -17.14
CA SER A 30 10.78 -7.34 -17.15
C SER A 30 11.43 -7.82 -18.45
N GLY A 31 10.78 -8.71 -19.19
CA GLY A 31 11.35 -9.33 -20.40
C GLY A 31 12.48 -10.33 -20.12
N ILE A 32 12.76 -10.64 -18.85
CA ILE A 32 13.78 -11.62 -18.45
C ILE A 32 13.21 -13.03 -18.63
N LEU A 33 13.84 -13.83 -19.49
CA LEU A 33 13.35 -15.16 -19.87
C LEU A 33 13.69 -16.28 -18.84
N ASP A 34 14.71 -16.09 -18.01
CA ASP A 34 15.27 -17.13 -17.15
C ASP A 34 15.21 -16.75 -15.65
N LEU A 35 13.98 -16.51 -15.17
CA LEU A 35 13.66 -16.22 -13.77
C LEU A 35 13.19 -17.49 -13.04
N ASP A 36 13.74 -17.74 -11.86
CA ASP A 36 13.29 -18.77 -10.92
C ASP A 36 12.66 -18.08 -9.69
N ILE A 37 11.34 -17.87 -9.73
CA ILE A 37 10.59 -17.11 -8.71
C ILE A 37 9.99 -18.07 -7.69
N HIS A 38 10.36 -17.91 -6.42
CA HIS A 38 9.83 -18.66 -5.29
C HIS A 38 9.02 -17.73 -4.40
N LEU A 39 7.73 -18.02 -4.25
CA LEU A 39 6.80 -17.22 -3.45
C LEU A 39 6.44 -17.99 -2.17
N TYR A 40 6.66 -17.35 -1.03
CA TYR A 40 6.47 -17.92 0.31
C TYR A 40 5.33 -17.18 1.02
N GLU A 41 4.47 -17.94 1.70
CA GLU A 41 3.36 -17.40 2.49
C GLU A 41 3.32 -18.12 3.83
N GLN A 42 3.08 -17.35 4.89
CA GLN A 42 2.93 -17.88 6.24
C GLN A 42 1.56 -18.54 6.42
N ALA A 43 0.52 -18.00 5.77
CA ALA A 43 -0.82 -18.58 5.81
C ALA A 43 -0.81 -20.00 5.20
N PRO A 44 -1.44 -20.99 5.88
CA PRO A 44 -1.46 -22.37 5.40
C PRO A 44 -2.27 -22.55 4.11
N GLU A 45 -3.13 -21.58 3.78
CA GLU A 45 -3.94 -21.54 2.58
C GLU A 45 -4.25 -20.08 2.20
N LEU A 46 -4.42 -19.82 0.90
CA LEU A 46 -4.86 -18.52 0.41
C LEU A 46 -6.36 -18.37 0.65
N ARG A 47 -6.75 -17.34 1.41
CA ARG A 47 -8.15 -17.05 1.72
C ARG A 47 -8.54 -15.70 1.15
N GLU A 48 -9.79 -15.56 0.73
CA GLU A 48 -10.41 -14.27 0.44
C GLU A 48 -10.68 -13.56 1.79
N ILE A 49 -9.72 -12.77 2.27
CA ILE A 49 -9.93 -11.94 3.46
C ILE A 49 -10.39 -10.55 3.00
N GLY A 50 -11.31 -9.93 3.75
CA GLY A 50 -12.20 -8.82 3.37
C GLY A 50 -11.61 -7.48 2.91
N ALA A 51 -10.38 -7.45 2.38
CA ALA A 51 -9.86 -6.33 1.63
C ALA A 51 -10.33 -6.42 0.16
N SER A 52 -11.38 -5.69 -0.19
CA SER A 52 -11.87 -5.65 -1.57
C SER A 52 -11.01 -4.73 -2.45
N ILE A 53 -10.48 -5.24 -3.56
CA ILE A 53 -10.06 -4.42 -4.71
C ILE A 53 -11.19 -4.47 -5.73
N ALA A 54 -11.94 -3.38 -5.88
CA ALA A 54 -12.96 -3.29 -6.91
C ALA A 54 -12.33 -2.77 -8.21
N LEU A 55 -12.06 -3.67 -9.16
CA LEU A 55 -11.79 -3.32 -10.56
C LEU A 55 -12.99 -3.79 -11.38
N SER A 56 -13.91 -2.88 -11.72
CA SER A 56 -15.11 -3.22 -12.50
C SER A 56 -15.13 -2.47 -13.84
N PRO A 57 -15.22 -3.18 -14.99
CA PRO A 57 -15.28 -2.56 -16.32
C PRO A 57 -16.53 -1.70 -16.62
N ASN A 58 -17.55 -1.70 -15.76
CA ASN A 58 -18.87 -1.07 -16.02
C ASN A 58 -19.38 -0.25 -14.82
N VAL A 59 -18.66 0.83 -14.45
CA VAL A 59 -18.97 1.65 -13.24
C VAL A 59 -20.29 2.42 -13.34
N GLN A 60 -20.88 2.57 -14.53
CA GLN A 60 -22.05 3.42 -14.72
C GLN A 60 -23.37 2.90 -14.11
N GLN A 61 -23.49 1.58 -13.85
CA GLN A 61 -24.68 0.98 -13.21
C GLN A 61 -24.54 0.78 -11.69
N LEU A 62 -23.37 1.08 -11.09
CA LEU A 62 -23.04 0.81 -9.69
C LEU A 62 -23.47 1.93 -8.71
N TYR A 63 -23.79 3.12 -9.20
CA TYR A 63 -24.07 4.29 -8.36
C TYR A 63 -25.29 4.11 -7.44
N GLU A 64 -26.24 3.22 -7.79
CA GLU A 64 -27.41 2.94 -6.95
C GLU A 64 -27.14 1.94 -5.81
N GLU A 65 -26.02 1.20 -5.84
CA GLU A 65 -25.72 0.12 -4.89
C GLU A 65 -24.53 0.42 -3.96
N VAL A 66 -23.84 1.54 -4.17
CA VAL A 66 -22.74 2.01 -3.32
C VAL A 66 -23.22 3.13 -2.41
N LEU A 67 -23.18 2.88 -1.11
CA LEU A 67 -23.59 3.85 -0.10
C LEU A 67 -22.38 4.27 0.71
N LYS A 68 -21.97 5.54 0.60
CA LYS A 68 -20.98 6.14 1.50
C LYS A 68 -21.59 7.35 2.21
N ILE A 69 -21.86 7.19 3.50
CA ILE A 69 -22.48 8.23 4.33
C ILE A 69 -21.45 8.75 5.32
N TRP A 70 -21.43 10.08 5.45
CA TRP A 70 -20.49 10.81 6.28
C TRP A 70 -21.23 11.41 7.47
N GLY A 71 -20.86 10.97 8.67
CA GLY A 71 -21.13 11.70 9.89
C GLY A 71 -20.01 12.70 10.17
N THR A 72 -20.19 13.48 11.22
CA THR A 72 -19.22 14.48 11.69
C THR A 72 -17.93 13.84 12.17
N LYS A 73 -18.08 12.73 12.91
CA LYS A 73 -16.98 11.93 13.48
C LYS A 73 -16.79 10.59 12.77
N ASP A 74 -17.88 9.99 12.31
CA ASP A 74 -17.88 8.63 11.78
C ASP A 74 -18.21 8.56 10.29
N THR A 75 -17.94 7.41 9.69
CA THR A 75 -18.36 7.09 8.32
C THR A 75 -19.00 5.73 8.28
N PHE A 76 -19.94 5.54 7.36
CA PHE A 76 -20.52 4.26 7.05
C PHE A 76 -20.36 4.00 5.55
N PHE A 77 -19.88 2.81 5.21
CA PHE A 77 -19.74 2.37 3.83
C PHE A 77 -20.43 1.02 3.63
N SER A 78 -21.20 0.92 2.56
CA SER A 78 -21.77 -0.33 2.10
C SER A 78 -21.66 -0.42 0.59
N SER A 79 -21.39 -1.62 0.08
CA SER A 79 -21.34 -1.90 -1.35
C SER A 79 -21.71 -3.35 -1.62
N ARG A 80 -22.35 -3.61 -2.76
CA ARG A 80 -22.57 -4.96 -3.27
C ARG A 80 -21.26 -5.51 -3.84
N LEU A 81 -20.90 -6.73 -3.45
CA LEU A 81 -19.70 -7.44 -3.95
C LEU A 81 -20.01 -8.44 -5.07
N GLY A 82 -21.29 -8.64 -5.39
CA GLY A 82 -21.76 -9.65 -6.34
C GLY A 82 -22.12 -10.97 -5.67
N LYS A 83 -22.78 -11.88 -6.42
CA LYS A 83 -23.25 -13.20 -5.91
C LYS A 83 -24.09 -13.13 -4.62
N GLY A 84 -24.82 -12.03 -4.42
CA GLY A 84 -25.64 -11.80 -3.21
C GLY A 84 -24.82 -11.38 -1.98
N LEU A 85 -23.53 -11.08 -2.13
CA LEU A 85 -22.67 -10.60 -1.06
C LEU A 85 -22.67 -9.07 -0.99
N TYR A 86 -22.57 -8.56 0.23
CA TYR A 86 -22.50 -7.14 0.57
C TYR A 86 -21.38 -6.91 1.57
N THR A 87 -20.70 -5.77 1.43
CA THR A 87 -19.76 -5.28 2.45
C THR A 87 -20.45 -4.24 3.29
N VAL A 88 -20.26 -4.30 4.60
CA VAL A 88 -20.61 -3.22 5.54
C VAL A 88 -19.37 -2.87 6.32
N VAL A 89 -18.96 -1.60 6.26
CA VAL A 89 -17.81 -1.06 6.99
C VAL A 89 -18.26 0.10 7.86
N GLY A 90 -18.06 -0.05 9.17
CA GLY A 90 -18.13 1.02 10.14
C GLY A 90 -16.74 1.36 10.65
N ALA A 91 -16.42 2.65 10.72
CA ALA A 91 -15.20 3.15 11.37
C ALA A 91 -15.56 3.75 12.73
N TYR A 92 -14.70 3.55 13.73
CA TYR A 92 -14.85 4.16 15.05
C TYR A 92 -13.47 4.44 15.65
N ASP A 93 -13.44 5.43 16.55
CA ASP A 93 -12.27 5.74 17.38
C ASP A 93 -12.32 4.87 18.65
N ASP A 94 -11.28 4.08 18.88
CA ASP A 94 -11.18 3.22 20.05
C ASP A 94 -10.45 4.01 21.15
N GLY A 95 -11.16 4.38 22.22
CA GLY A 95 -10.64 5.30 23.25
C GLY A 95 -9.47 4.74 24.09
N ARG A 96 -8.96 3.54 23.78
CA ARG A 96 -7.75 2.96 24.37
C ARG A 96 -6.49 3.56 23.75
N SER A 97 -5.36 3.44 24.43
CA SER A 97 -4.08 3.89 23.86
C SER A 97 -3.62 3.00 22.70
N ALA A 98 -2.72 3.49 21.86
CA ALA A 98 -2.14 2.70 20.77
C ALA A 98 -1.47 1.42 21.30
N GLU A 99 -0.72 1.51 22.40
CA GLU A 99 -0.03 0.38 23.02
C GLU A 99 -1.02 -0.68 23.57
N GLU A 100 -2.17 -0.25 24.07
CA GLU A 100 -3.22 -1.15 24.53
C GLU A 100 -3.90 -1.86 23.35
N LEU A 101 -4.16 -1.13 22.25
CA LEU A 101 -4.74 -1.69 21.04
C LEU A 101 -3.81 -2.72 20.40
N GLU A 102 -2.51 -2.42 20.28
CA GLU A 102 -1.51 -3.35 19.74
C GLU A 102 -1.43 -4.66 20.52
N ARG A 103 -1.61 -4.62 21.84
CA ARG A 103 -1.57 -5.83 22.70
C ARG A 103 -2.87 -6.62 22.71
N SER A 104 -4.00 -5.99 22.41
CA SER A 104 -5.33 -6.56 22.65
C SER A 104 -6.16 -6.80 21.39
N ILE A 105 -5.80 -6.18 20.27
CA ILE A 105 -6.49 -6.34 18.99
C ILE A 105 -5.59 -7.04 18.01
N THR A 106 -6.11 -8.14 17.46
CA THR A 106 -5.51 -8.82 16.32
C THR A 106 -6.28 -8.51 15.05
N TRP A 107 -5.59 -8.50 13.91
CA TRP A 107 -6.20 -8.29 12.61
C TRP A 107 -7.15 -9.46 12.28
N ASP A 108 -8.31 -9.16 11.69
CA ASP A 108 -9.41 -10.12 11.42
C ASP A 108 -9.98 -10.81 12.69
N GLN A 109 -9.89 -10.16 13.84
CA GLN A 109 -10.52 -10.70 15.05
C GLN A 109 -12.05 -10.62 14.97
N ALA A 110 -12.71 -11.55 15.65
CA ALA A 110 -14.16 -11.51 15.80
C ALA A 110 -14.59 -10.20 16.48
N GLY A 111 -15.46 -9.45 15.81
CA GLY A 111 -16.04 -8.21 16.31
C GLY A 111 -17.41 -8.43 16.93
N ASN A 112 -17.81 -7.51 17.79
CA ASN A 112 -19.17 -7.49 18.33
C ASN A 112 -20.12 -6.81 17.34
N VAL A 113 -20.92 -7.58 16.61
CA VAL A 113 -21.92 -7.01 15.67
C VAL A 113 -22.98 -6.14 16.38
N GLN A 114 -23.24 -6.36 17.68
CA GLN A 114 -24.16 -5.49 18.43
C GLN A 114 -23.58 -4.10 18.64
N PHE A 115 -22.25 -3.97 18.76
CA PHE A 115 -21.61 -2.64 18.81
C PHE A 115 -21.88 -1.85 17.53
N LEU A 116 -21.82 -2.51 16.36
CA LEU A 116 -22.15 -1.88 15.08
C LEU A 116 -23.60 -1.39 15.06
N ARG A 117 -24.55 -2.22 15.50
CA ARG A 117 -25.98 -1.85 15.53
C ARG A 117 -26.25 -0.70 16.48
N GLU A 118 -25.69 -0.74 17.69
CA GLU A 118 -25.86 0.32 18.68
C GLU A 118 -25.26 1.64 18.20
N LYS A 119 -24.05 1.61 17.62
CA LYS A 119 -23.37 2.81 17.11
C LYS A 119 -24.17 3.55 16.04
N TYR A 120 -24.86 2.81 15.17
CA TYR A 120 -25.58 3.38 14.02
C TYR A 120 -27.11 3.38 14.20
N LYS A 121 -27.64 3.14 15.41
CA LYS A 121 -29.09 2.99 15.65
C LYS A 121 -29.93 4.22 15.30
N ASP A 122 -29.34 5.41 15.48
CA ASP A 122 -29.99 6.71 15.26
C ASP A 122 -29.66 7.30 13.88
N TRP A 123 -28.93 6.56 13.04
CA TRP A 123 -28.64 6.97 11.66
C TRP A 123 -29.83 6.69 10.74
N HIS A 124 -29.73 7.14 9.49
CA HIS A 124 -30.75 6.94 8.46
C HIS A 124 -31.27 5.48 8.43
N PRO A 125 -32.59 5.23 8.27
CA PRO A 125 -33.18 3.89 8.38
C PRO A 125 -32.52 2.81 7.52
N VAL A 126 -31.99 3.18 6.35
CA VAL A 126 -31.21 2.28 5.48
C VAL A 126 -29.95 1.75 6.17
N ILE A 127 -29.21 2.60 6.89
CA ILE A 127 -28.01 2.17 7.63
C ILE A 127 -28.40 1.21 8.74
N LYS A 128 -29.46 1.54 9.49
CA LYS A 128 -29.99 0.65 10.53
C LYS A 128 -30.36 -0.72 9.96
N ALA A 129 -31.07 -0.77 8.83
CA ALA A 129 -31.40 -2.03 8.16
C ALA A 129 -30.16 -2.82 7.73
N LEU A 130 -29.12 -2.14 7.21
CA LEU A 130 -27.87 -2.78 6.83
C LEU A 130 -27.11 -3.36 8.03
N THR A 131 -27.10 -2.69 9.18
CA THR A 131 -26.46 -3.23 10.41
C THR A 131 -27.26 -4.38 11.03
N GLU A 132 -28.60 -4.38 10.90
CA GLU A 132 -29.46 -5.49 11.30
C GLU A 132 -29.24 -6.74 10.43
N LEU A 133 -29.11 -6.55 9.11
CA LEU A 133 -28.83 -7.62 8.14
C LEU A 133 -27.40 -8.16 8.22
N THR A 134 -26.47 -7.42 8.84
CA THR A 134 -25.08 -7.86 9.02
C THR A 134 -25.05 -9.00 10.04
N PRO A 135 -24.65 -10.24 9.65
CA PRO A 135 -24.74 -11.41 10.52
C PRO A 135 -23.62 -11.46 11.57
N HIS A 136 -22.42 -10.98 11.22
CA HIS A 136 -21.25 -10.94 12.07
C HIS A 136 -20.35 -9.78 11.66
N ALA A 137 -19.49 -9.33 12.58
CA ALA A 137 -18.51 -8.28 12.32
C ALA A 137 -17.10 -8.81 12.55
N ARG A 138 -16.14 -8.22 11.84
CA ARG A 138 -14.70 -8.41 12.06
C ARG A 138 -14.09 -7.07 12.39
N LEU A 139 -13.05 -7.07 13.21
CA LEU A 139 -12.30 -5.87 13.59
C LEU A 139 -10.97 -5.86 12.86
N TYR A 140 -10.66 -4.72 12.26
CA TYR A 140 -9.43 -4.47 11.52
C TYR A 140 -8.82 -3.18 12.05
N PRO A 141 -7.72 -3.26 12.81
CA PRO A 141 -7.05 -2.07 13.29
C PRO A 141 -6.40 -1.33 12.10
N ASN A 142 -6.62 -0.02 12.02
CA ASN A 142 -6.07 0.83 10.95
C ASN A 142 -4.67 1.32 11.33
N TYR A 143 -3.71 0.40 11.39
CA TYR A 143 -2.31 0.76 11.65
C TYR A 143 -1.67 1.38 10.40
N ALA A 144 -1.04 2.55 10.57
CA ALA A 144 -0.25 3.20 9.53
C ALA A 144 1.22 3.27 9.97
N GLY A 145 2.13 2.92 9.07
CA GLY A 145 3.56 3.01 9.30
C GLY A 145 4.12 4.39 8.97
N ASP A 146 5.33 4.67 9.43
CA ASP A 146 6.07 5.85 9.01
C ASP A 146 6.58 5.72 7.58
N ALA A 147 6.74 6.86 6.89
CA ALA A 147 7.38 6.89 5.60
C ALA A 147 8.85 6.47 5.75
N LEU A 148 9.22 5.35 5.12
CA LEU A 148 10.59 4.85 5.16
C LEU A 148 11.52 5.78 4.38
N PRO A 149 12.78 5.99 4.84
CA PRO A 149 13.75 6.79 4.11
C PRO A 149 14.22 6.11 2.81
N SER A 150 14.15 4.78 2.75
CA SER A 150 14.42 3.97 1.57
C SER A 150 13.67 2.64 1.65
N TRP A 151 13.28 2.10 0.50
CA TRP A 151 12.70 0.76 0.36
C TRP A 151 13.73 -0.35 0.12
N ILE A 152 15.02 -0.02 0.18
CA ILE A 152 16.15 -0.93 -0.09
C ILE A 152 16.91 -1.15 1.22
N PRO A 153 16.44 -2.03 2.12
CA PRO A 153 17.10 -2.26 3.40
C PRO A 153 18.51 -2.83 3.25
N VAL A 154 18.75 -3.66 2.22
CA VAL A 154 20.05 -4.21 1.85
C VAL A 154 20.14 -4.40 0.34
N SER A 155 21.35 -4.52 -0.22
CA SER A 155 21.62 -4.42 -1.66
C SER A 155 20.88 -5.40 -2.59
N ARG A 156 20.28 -6.47 -2.06
CA ARG A 156 19.53 -7.49 -2.83
C ARG A 156 18.12 -7.73 -2.28
N VAL A 157 17.60 -6.79 -1.48
CA VAL A 157 16.24 -6.84 -0.93
C VAL A 157 15.57 -5.50 -1.17
N THR A 158 14.32 -5.54 -1.62
CA THR A 158 13.44 -4.37 -1.71
C THR A 158 12.09 -4.69 -1.06
N LEU A 159 11.40 -3.66 -0.57
CA LEU A 159 10.07 -3.76 0.01
C LEU A 159 9.00 -3.40 -1.04
N VAL A 160 7.82 -4.01 -0.98
CA VAL A 160 6.68 -3.77 -1.90
C VAL A 160 5.37 -3.81 -1.11
N GLY A 161 4.39 -2.96 -1.47
CA GLY A 161 3.08 -2.92 -0.81
C GLY A 161 3.16 -2.48 0.65
N ASP A 162 2.36 -3.08 1.52
CA ASP A 162 2.30 -2.72 2.95
C ASP A 162 3.64 -2.85 3.68
N ALA A 163 4.55 -3.73 3.23
CA ALA A 163 5.91 -3.81 3.76
C ALA A 163 6.71 -2.51 3.54
N ALA A 164 6.36 -1.73 2.52
CA ALA A 164 7.00 -0.48 2.16
C ALA A 164 6.20 0.76 2.59
N HIS A 165 4.87 0.68 2.63
CA HIS A 165 3.99 1.84 2.83
C HIS A 165 2.62 1.54 3.44
N THR A 166 2.52 0.67 4.46
CA THR A 166 1.23 0.43 5.14
C THR A 166 0.59 1.72 5.68
N HIS A 167 -0.66 1.96 5.30
CA HIS A 167 -1.36 3.23 5.55
C HIS A 167 -2.76 3.03 6.16
N GLY A 168 -2.97 1.91 6.87
CA GLY A 168 -4.17 1.63 7.66
C GLY A 168 -5.47 1.58 6.86
N GLY A 169 -5.44 1.08 5.62
CA GLY A 169 -6.64 1.01 4.77
C GLY A 169 -7.16 2.36 4.26
N SER A 170 -6.44 3.45 4.53
CA SER A 170 -6.82 4.80 4.11
C SER A 170 -7.12 4.88 2.62
N PHE A 171 -8.22 5.54 2.28
CA PHE A 171 -8.71 5.76 0.90
C PHE A 171 -8.98 4.49 0.07
N ALA A 172 -8.94 3.29 0.68
CA ALA A 172 -9.04 2.01 -0.03
C ALA A 172 -7.99 1.86 -1.17
N ALA A 173 -6.83 2.51 -1.03
CA ALA A 173 -5.81 2.60 -2.08
C ALA A 173 -4.70 1.54 -1.99
N GLY A 174 -4.63 0.75 -0.92
CA GLY A 174 -3.50 -0.16 -0.69
C GLY A 174 -3.32 -1.19 -1.82
N GLY A 175 -4.43 -1.73 -2.31
CA GLY A 175 -4.42 -2.67 -3.43
C GLY A 175 -3.91 -2.07 -4.73
N SER A 176 -4.39 -0.88 -5.12
CA SER A 176 -3.92 -0.19 -6.34
C SER A 176 -2.46 0.23 -6.23
N LEU A 177 -2.04 0.74 -5.07
CA LEU A 177 -0.65 1.13 -4.84
C LEU A 177 0.31 -0.06 -4.88
N ALA A 178 -0.12 -1.24 -4.41
CA ALA A 178 0.66 -2.48 -4.54
C ALA A 178 0.82 -2.93 -6.01
N LEU A 179 -0.20 -2.70 -6.85
CA LEU A 179 -0.11 -2.96 -8.29
C LEU A 179 0.84 -1.96 -8.97
N ASP A 180 0.75 -0.68 -8.63
CA ASP A 180 1.65 0.36 -9.10
C ASP A 180 3.11 0.05 -8.77
N ASP A 181 3.36 -0.44 -7.56
CA ASP A 181 4.69 -0.85 -7.14
C ASP A 181 5.23 -2.00 -7.99
N SER A 182 4.37 -3.00 -8.21
CA SER A 182 4.73 -4.17 -9.01
C SER A 182 5.04 -3.76 -10.45
N LEU A 183 4.26 -2.84 -11.03
CA LEU A 183 4.52 -2.28 -12.36
C LEU A 183 5.86 -1.52 -12.40
N ALA A 184 6.08 -0.58 -11.47
CA ALA A 184 7.32 0.20 -11.40
C ALA A 184 8.56 -0.70 -11.24
N LEU A 185 8.49 -1.73 -10.40
CA LEU A 185 9.57 -2.71 -10.23
C LEU A 185 9.82 -3.51 -11.52
N GLY A 186 8.77 -3.93 -12.22
CA GLY A 186 8.88 -4.60 -13.51
C GLY A 186 9.52 -3.72 -14.59
N LEU A 187 9.14 -2.44 -14.66
CA LEU A 187 9.73 -1.45 -15.56
C LEU A 187 11.21 -1.21 -15.24
N ALA A 188 11.56 -1.09 -13.96
CA ALA A 188 12.94 -0.93 -13.53
C ALA A 188 13.81 -2.12 -13.93
N PHE A 189 13.31 -3.35 -13.73
CA PHE A 189 14.00 -4.56 -14.17
C PHE A 189 14.10 -4.63 -15.69
N LYS A 190 13.03 -4.27 -16.42
CA LYS A 190 13.06 -4.23 -17.89
C LYS A 190 14.12 -3.26 -18.41
N HIS A 191 14.21 -2.08 -17.81
CA HIS A 191 15.14 -1.04 -18.22
C HIS A 191 16.59 -1.46 -17.97
N ILE A 192 16.90 -2.03 -16.79
CA ILE A 192 18.28 -2.42 -16.43
C ILE A 192 18.70 -3.74 -17.08
N PHE A 193 17.76 -4.67 -17.26
CA PHE A 193 18.05 -6.03 -17.73
C PHE A 193 17.51 -6.35 -19.13
N SER A 194 17.36 -5.34 -19.99
CA SER A 194 16.91 -5.52 -21.36
C SER A 194 17.80 -6.53 -22.12
N SER A 195 17.17 -7.41 -22.90
CA SER A 195 17.83 -8.42 -23.74
C SER A 195 18.78 -7.82 -24.79
N ASP A 196 18.62 -6.53 -25.09
CA ASP A 196 19.44 -5.81 -26.07
C ASP A 196 20.81 -5.40 -25.50
N ILE A 197 21.04 -5.57 -24.18
CA ILE A 197 22.28 -5.20 -23.50
C ILE A 197 23.29 -6.37 -23.57
N PRO A 198 24.44 -6.22 -24.28
CA PRO A 198 25.46 -7.25 -24.35
C PRO A 198 26.08 -7.54 -22.96
N ASN A 199 26.35 -8.81 -22.66
CA ASN A 199 26.93 -9.26 -21.37
C ASN A 199 26.08 -8.94 -20.14
N LEU A 200 24.76 -9.07 -20.27
CA LEU A 200 23.81 -8.96 -19.18
C LEU A 200 24.25 -9.78 -17.95
N SER A 201 24.45 -9.09 -16.82
CA SER A 201 24.81 -9.72 -15.55
C SER A 201 23.85 -9.28 -14.44
N PHE A 202 23.39 -10.26 -13.67
CA PHE A 202 22.63 -10.04 -12.41
C PHE A 202 23.58 -9.71 -11.25
N SER A 203 24.50 -8.76 -11.52
CA SER A 203 25.41 -8.23 -10.51
C SER A 203 24.63 -7.52 -9.41
N GLN A 204 25.23 -7.44 -8.22
CA GLN A 204 24.62 -6.71 -7.10
C GLN A 204 24.41 -5.24 -7.45
N GLU A 205 25.30 -4.67 -8.24
CA GLU A 205 25.24 -3.28 -8.71
C GLU A 205 24.01 -3.06 -9.62
N ASN A 206 23.81 -3.91 -10.62
CA ASN A 206 22.65 -3.76 -11.53
C ASN A 206 21.32 -3.97 -10.79
N ILE A 207 21.25 -4.94 -9.87
CA ILE A 207 20.05 -5.13 -9.03
C ILE A 207 19.78 -3.89 -8.19
N ARG A 208 20.82 -3.31 -7.59
CA ARG A 208 20.70 -2.09 -6.80
C ARG A 208 20.24 -0.90 -7.65
N ARG A 209 20.74 -0.75 -8.88
CA ARG A 209 20.27 0.28 -9.83
C ARG A 209 18.80 0.12 -10.15
N ALA A 210 18.33 -1.10 -10.42
CA ALA A 210 16.91 -1.38 -10.65
C ALA A 210 16.06 -1.01 -9.42
N PHE A 211 16.48 -1.42 -8.22
CA PHE A 211 15.76 -1.07 -6.99
C PHE A 211 15.74 0.43 -6.72
N ASN A 212 16.81 1.15 -7.03
CA ASN A 212 16.82 2.61 -6.86
C ASN A 212 15.86 3.31 -7.82
N LEU A 213 15.78 2.89 -9.09
CA LEU A 213 14.78 3.43 -10.02
C LEU A 213 13.35 3.18 -9.50
N TYR A 214 13.09 1.99 -8.98
CA TYR A 214 11.82 1.65 -8.33
C TYR A 214 11.52 2.52 -7.10
N ASP A 215 12.46 2.63 -6.15
CA ASP A 215 12.34 3.46 -4.94
C ASP A 215 12.04 4.91 -5.29
N GLN A 216 12.81 5.50 -6.22
CA GLN A 216 12.63 6.89 -6.64
C GLN A 216 11.31 7.13 -7.38
N THR A 217 10.82 6.14 -8.12
CA THR A 217 9.52 6.23 -8.82
C THR A 217 8.35 6.26 -7.85
N ARG A 218 8.40 5.46 -6.77
CA ARG A 218 7.22 5.15 -5.96
C ARG A 218 7.23 5.75 -4.56
N ARG A 219 8.36 5.73 -3.87
CA ARG A 219 8.46 6.19 -2.48
C ARG A 219 8.02 7.64 -2.27
N PRO A 220 8.33 8.62 -3.15
CA PRO A 220 7.85 9.99 -2.97
C PRO A 220 6.32 10.09 -3.01
N HIS A 221 5.67 9.31 -3.89
CA HIS A 221 4.22 9.31 -4.05
C HIS A 221 3.52 8.74 -2.80
N THR A 222 4.00 7.61 -2.28
CA THR A 222 3.43 6.99 -1.08
C THR A 222 3.80 7.76 0.20
N ALA A 223 4.97 8.41 0.27
CA ALA A 223 5.33 9.28 1.38
C ALA A 223 4.40 10.50 1.50
N ARG A 224 3.96 11.06 0.36
CA ARG A 224 2.91 12.10 0.34
C ARG A 224 1.58 11.59 0.87
N LEU A 225 1.21 10.35 0.53
CA LEU A 225 0.00 9.72 1.09
C LEU A 225 0.13 9.56 2.62
N LEU A 226 1.23 9.00 3.10
CA LEU A 226 1.46 8.77 4.53
C LEU A 226 1.45 10.07 5.33
N SER A 227 2.00 11.17 4.80
CA SER A 227 1.93 12.46 5.50
C SER A 227 0.50 12.97 5.68
N ILE A 228 -0.38 12.75 4.70
CA ILE A 228 -1.81 13.05 4.81
C ILE A 228 -2.47 12.14 5.84
N VAL A 229 -2.19 10.83 5.79
CA VAL A 229 -2.75 9.85 6.74
C VAL A 229 -2.36 10.19 8.18
N HIS A 230 -1.08 10.45 8.45
CA HIS A 230 -0.59 10.88 9.77
C HIS A 230 -1.22 12.19 10.22
N GLY A 231 -1.41 13.13 9.29
CA GLY A 231 -2.12 14.39 9.55
C GLY A 231 -3.61 14.20 9.85
N LEU A 232 -4.23 13.10 9.41
CA LEU A 232 -5.62 12.73 9.77
C LEU A 232 -5.68 12.02 11.12
N ILE A 233 -4.77 11.07 11.37
CA ILE A 233 -4.67 10.33 12.64
C ILE A 233 -4.39 11.28 13.81
N SER A 234 -3.56 12.30 13.61
CA SER A 234 -3.18 13.26 14.65
C SER A 234 -4.29 14.29 14.98
N ARG A 235 -5.41 14.30 14.25
CA ARG A 235 -6.50 15.27 14.51
C ARG A 235 -7.30 14.83 15.73
N LYS A 236 -7.43 15.73 16.70
CA LYS A 236 -8.34 15.54 17.83
C LYS A 236 -9.78 15.49 17.34
N THR A 237 -10.53 14.52 17.87
CA THR A 237 -11.97 14.42 17.66
C THR A 237 -12.66 15.67 18.21
N PRO A 238 -13.37 16.45 17.36
CA PRO A 238 -14.01 17.67 17.80
C PRO A 238 -15.23 17.39 18.70
N THR A 239 -15.48 18.31 19.64
CA THR A 239 -16.69 18.35 20.46
C THR A 239 -17.50 19.59 20.08
N PHE A 240 -18.80 19.42 19.86
CA PHE A 240 -19.70 20.51 19.47
C PHE A 240 -20.67 20.80 20.61
N ALA A 241 -20.96 22.08 20.87
CA ALA A 241 -21.88 22.47 21.93
C ALA A 241 -23.34 22.41 21.46
N THR A 242 -23.58 22.61 20.15
CA THR A 242 -24.92 22.56 19.56
C THR A 242 -24.97 21.75 18.25
N PRO A 243 -26.16 21.26 17.83
CA PRO A 243 -26.35 20.60 16.55
C PRO A 243 -26.00 21.48 15.34
N GLU A 244 -26.22 22.79 15.42
CA GLU A 244 -25.92 23.74 14.35
C GLU A 244 -24.40 23.89 14.14
N GLU A 245 -23.63 23.95 15.24
CA GLU A 245 -22.16 23.94 15.18
C GLU A 245 -21.64 22.64 14.56
N GLU A 246 -22.24 21.51 14.92
CA GLU A 246 -21.91 20.21 14.36
C GLU A 246 -22.20 20.13 12.85
N GLU A 247 -23.35 20.64 12.40
CA GLU A 247 -23.72 20.68 11.00
C GLU A 247 -22.78 21.58 10.17
N GLU A 248 -22.45 22.77 10.67
CA GLU A 248 -21.52 23.67 10.00
C GLU A 248 -20.10 23.09 9.94
N ALA A 249 -19.66 22.39 11.00
CA ALA A 249 -18.40 21.67 10.99
C ALA A 249 -18.39 20.54 9.95
N LEU A 250 -19.50 19.81 9.79
CA LEU A 250 -19.64 18.80 8.73
C LEU A 250 -19.52 19.44 7.35
N LYS A 251 -20.26 20.52 7.08
CA LYS A 251 -20.20 21.25 5.79
C LYS A 251 -18.79 21.77 5.51
N ALA A 252 -18.12 22.34 6.50
CA ALA A 252 -16.74 22.80 6.37
C ALA A 252 -15.80 21.64 6.00
N ARG A 253 -15.91 20.50 6.71
CA ARG A 253 -15.17 19.27 6.38
C ARG A 253 -15.44 18.78 4.96
N MET A 254 -16.68 18.89 4.46
CA MET A 254 -17.01 18.49 3.08
C MET A 254 -16.35 19.42 2.05
N ARG A 255 -16.36 20.74 2.30
CA ARG A 255 -15.78 21.74 1.41
C ARG A 255 -14.26 21.70 1.38
N SER A 256 -13.63 21.37 2.51
CA SER A 256 -12.17 21.33 2.66
C SER A 256 -11.56 19.94 2.44
N ARG A 257 -12.27 19.02 1.77
CA ARG A 257 -11.73 17.67 1.55
C ARG A 257 -10.49 17.76 0.66
N PRO A 258 -9.44 16.98 0.98
CA PRO A 258 -8.28 16.90 0.10
C PRO A 258 -8.73 16.34 -1.24
N ASP A 259 -8.26 16.96 -2.31
CA ASP A 259 -8.36 16.39 -3.65
C ASP A 259 -7.44 15.15 -3.71
N LEU A 260 -8.04 14.02 -4.08
CA LEU A 260 -7.36 12.73 -4.20
C LEU A 260 -7.11 12.35 -5.66
N GLN A 261 -7.39 13.22 -6.62
CA GLN A 261 -7.16 12.94 -8.04
C GLN A 261 -5.70 12.59 -8.32
N TRP A 262 -4.74 13.27 -7.65
CA TRP A 262 -3.32 12.95 -7.76
C TRP A 262 -2.95 11.52 -7.30
N LEU A 263 -3.76 10.91 -6.43
CA LEU A 263 -3.59 9.55 -5.93
C LEU A 263 -4.24 8.55 -6.89
N SER A 264 -5.47 8.82 -7.36
CA SER A 264 -6.21 7.92 -8.24
C SER A 264 -5.76 7.95 -9.69
N GLU A 265 -5.24 9.08 -10.18
CA GLU A 265 -4.78 9.27 -11.56
C GLU A 265 -3.25 9.26 -11.66
N HIS A 266 -2.57 8.63 -10.70
CA HIS A 266 -1.12 8.53 -10.74
C HIS A 266 -0.67 7.66 -11.91
N ASP A 267 0.04 8.27 -12.85
CA ASP A 267 0.67 7.56 -13.98
C ASP A 267 2.08 7.10 -13.58
N VAL A 268 2.16 5.83 -13.21
CA VAL A 268 3.40 5.17 -12.78
C VAL A 268 4.43 5.10 -13.90
N GLU A 269 4.00 4.85 -15.14
CA GLU A 269 4.91 4.73 -16.28
C GLU A 269 5.57 6.07 -16.58
N LYS A 270 4.77 7.14 -16.59
CA LYS A 270 5.28 8.51 -16.76
C LYS A 270 6.22 8.90 -15.63
N ALA A 271 5.87 8.59 -14.39
CA ALA A 271 6.75 8.83 -13.24
C ALA A 271 8.08 8.08 -13.39
N PHE A 272 8.03 6.81 -13.82
CA PHE A 272 9.22 6.00 -14.06
C PHE A 272 10.12 6.59 -15.17
N VAL A 273 9.54 7.02 -16.29
CA VAL A 273 10.28 7.68 -17.38
C VAL A 273 10.99 8.93 -16.89
N GLN A 274 10.32 9.76 -16.09
CA GLN A 274 10.93 10.96 -15.51
C GLN A 274 12.14 10.64 -14.63
N VAL A 275 12.02 9.62 -13.77
CA VAL A 275 13.13 9.16 -12.91
C VAL A 275 14.31 8.65 -13.73
N VAL A 276 14.05 7.88 -14.79
CA VAL A 276 15.11 7.39 -15.69
C VAL A 276 15.83 8.56 -16.37
N GLU A 277 15.09 9.51 -16.94
CA GLU A 277 15.69 10.68 -17.59
C GLU A 277 16.53 11.52 -16.61
N GLU A 278 16.09 11.67 -15.37
CA GLU A 278 16.83 12.38 -14.32
C GLU A 278 18.10 11.63 -13.92
N ALA A 279 18.03 10.32 -13.74
CA ALA A 279 19.18 9.48 -13.43
C ALA A 279 20.24 9.51 -14.54
N GLU A 280 19.83 9.42 -15.81
CA GLU A 280 20.72 9.52 -16.97
C GLU A 280 21.39 10.90 -17.07
N LYS A 281 20.65 11.98 -16.80
CA LYS A 281 21.21 13.35 -16.75
C LYS A 281 22.27 13.50 -15.66
N LEU A 282 22.10 12.83 -14.52
CA LEU A 282 23.07 12.84 -13.42
C LEU A 282 24.32 12.01 -13.73
N ASP A 283 24.18 10.88 -14.44
CA ASP A 283 25.32 10.06 -14.88
C ASP A 283 26.17 10.78 -15.94
N ILE A 284 25.54 11.47 -16.90
CA ILE A 284 26.23 12.31 -17.89
C ILE A 284 27.05 13.43 -17.22
N LYS A 285 26.58 13.95 -16.07
CA LYS A 285 27.27 14.99 -15.29
C LYS A 285 28.30 14.43 -14.30
N GLY A 286 28.47 13.11 -14.21
CA GLY A 286 29.35 12.47 -13.23
C GLY A 286 28.90 12.64 -11.77
N GLN A 287 27.63 12.95 -11.56
CA GLN A 287 27.02 13.22 -10.25
C GLN A 287 26.02 12.13 -9.83
N ASP A 288 26.02 10.99 -10.51
CA ASP A 288 25.10 9.89 -10.24
C ASP A 288 25.23 9.37 -8.79
N PRO A 289 24.21 9.57 -7.94
CA PRO A 289 24.21 9.03 -6.57
C PRO A 289 24.28 7.50 -6.55
N LEU A 290 23.85 6.84 -7.64
CA LEU A 290 23.89 5.37 -7.79
C LEU A 290 25.31 4.84 -7.91
N ARG A 291 26.25 5.62 -8.48
CA ARG A 291 27.69 5.31 -8.47
C ARG A 291 28.34 5.53 -7.09
N VAL A 292 27.99 6.62 -6.40
CA VAL A 292 28.67 7.06 -5.17
C VAL A 292 28.38 6.16 -3.96
N ALA A 293 27.23 5.47 -3.95
CA ALA A 293 26.88 4.51 -2.90
C ALA A 293 27.79 3.25 -2.86
N SER A 294 28.63 3.03 -3.87
CA SER A 294 29.55 1.88 -3.93
C SER A 294 30.88 2.08 -3.17
N ILE A 295 31.24 3.31 -2.77
CA ILE A 295 32.59 3.63 -2.26
C ILE A 295 32.61 4.06 -0.78
N GLY A 296 31.46 4.36 -0.15
CA GLY A 296 31.44 5.15 1.10
C GLY A 296 30.67 4.63 2.31
N GLN A 297 30.25 3.36 2.40
CA GLN A 297 29.43 2.90 3.55
C GLN A 297 29.93 1.58 4.14
N SER A 298 30.99 1.63 4.93
CA SER A 298 31.52 0.45 5.65
C SER A 298 31.53 0.55 7.17
N GLN A 299 31.11 1.68 7.79
CA GLN A 299 31.18 1.80 9.27
C GLN A 299 29.89 2.22 9.98
N GLU A 300 29.00 3.04 9.40
CA GLU A 300 27.78 3.47 10.12
C GLU A 300 26.66 2.40 10.14
N ASN A 301 26.55 1.56 9.09
CA ASN A 301 25.51 0.52 9.03
C ASN A 301 25.73 -0.65 10.00
N ALA A 302 26.95 -0.82 10.54
CA ALA A 302 27.26 -1.89 11.50
C ALA A 302 26.56 -1.68 12.86
N VAL A 303 26.23 -0.43 13.22
CA VAL A 303 25.52 -0.11 14.46
C VAL A 303 24.01 -0.36 14.31
N THR A 304 23.45 -0.01 13.16
CA THR A 304 22.02 -0.23 12.85
C THR A 304 21.69 -1.71 12.65
N LEU A 305 22.60 -2.50 12.06
CA LEU A 305 22.46 -3.96 11.90
C LEU A 305 22.39 -4.69 13.25
N ARG A 306 23.21 -4.29 14.24
CA ARG A 306 23.15 -4.89 15.60
C ARG A 306 21.84 -4.57 16.32
N ALA A 307 21.22 -3.42 16.05
CA ALA A 307 19.92 -3.08 16.62
C ALA A 307 18.78 -3.90 16.01
N PHE A 308 18.86 -4.24 14.71
CA PHE A 308 17.86 -5.04 14.01
C PHE A 308 17.95 -6.54 14.35
N GLU A 309 19.17 -7.09 14.47
CA GLU A 309 19.37 -8.49 14.89
C GLU A 309 18.99 -8.75 16.36
N SER A 310 18.93 -7.73 17.21
CA SER A 310 18.53 -7.86 18.62
C SER A 310 17.01 -7.95 18.85
N LYS A 311 16.20 -7.79 17.79
CA LYS A 311 14.74 -7.74 17.84
C LYS A 311 14.03 -8.82 16.99
N LEU A 312 14.78 -9.76 16.41
CA LEU A 312 14.29 -11.02 15.87
C LEU A 312 14.57 -12.15 16.86
#